data_AF-Q6GXB1-F1
#
_entry.id   AF-Q6GXB1-F1
#
_cell.length_a   1.000
_cell.length_b   1.000
_cell.length_c   1.000
_cell.angle_alpha   90.00
_cell.angle_beta   90.00
_cell.angle_gamma   90.00
#
_symmetry.space_group_name_H-M   'P 1'
#
loop_
_entity.id
_entity.type
_entity.pdbx_description
1 polymer ?
#
loop_
_entity_poly.entity_id
_entity_poly.type
_entity_poly.pdbx_seq_one_letter_code
_entity_poly.pdbx_strand_id
1 'polypeptide(L)'
;YGSRILAQGDNIPKDQMYPMRLKGISICFSMLKAALCGNYVNFGVFRLYGDDALDSALHTFVKLLLSIPQSDLLVYPKLSQTYYVLLECLAQDHMNFLSTLEPNVFLYILSSISEGLSAIDTMVCTGCCATLDHIVTYLFKCLHQKSKKGTVDLESDALVRVMKHQPSILQQMLATVLNIIMFEDCRNQWSMSRPLLPLILLNNEYFGQLRQQIISQQAPDKQGAMAQWFDSLMEGIEPNLLTKNR
;
A
#
# COMPACT_ATOMS: atom_id res chain seq x y z
N TYR A 1 21.44 -14.99 0.44
CA TYR A 1 20.54 -15.85 1.26
C TYR A 1 19.21 -16.07 0.55
N GLY A 2 18.46 -15.01 0.19
CA GLY A 2 17.19 -15.12 -0.54
C GLY A 2 17.24 -15.99 -1.81
N SER A 3 18.27 -15.87 -2.64
CA SER A 3 18.44 -16.70 -3.84
C SER A 3 18.50 -18.21 -3.55
N ARG A 4 18.98 -18.62 -2.37
CA ARG A 4 19.00 -20.04 -1.96
C ARG A 4 17.59 -20.54 -1.61
N ILE A 5 16.76 -19.67 -1.03
CA ILE A 5 15.34 -19.98 -0.75
C ILE A 5 14.58 -20.11 -2.08
N LEU A 6 14.82 -19.20 -3.03
CA LEU A 6 14.20 -19.25 -4.37
C LEU A 6 14.63 -20.48 -5.18
N ALA A 7 15.83 -21.02 -4.92
CA ALA A 7 16.31 -22.23 -5.58
C ALA A 7 15.66 -23.52 -5.03
N GLN A 8 14.99 -23.45 -3.88
CA GLN A 8 14.16 -24.56 -3.40
C GLN A 8 12.90 -24.58 -4.27
N GLY A 9 12.78 -25.57 -5.14
CA GLY A 9 11.66 -25.69 -6.08
C GLY A 9 10.30 -25.77 -5.39
N ASP A 10 9.23 -25.66 -6.18
CA ASP A 10 7.85 -25.51 -5.66
C ASP A 10 7.24 -26.79 -5.06
N ASN A 11 7.98 -27.91 -5.05
CA ASN A 11 7.53 -29.20 -4.51
C ASN A 11 7.69 -29.30 -2.98
N ILE A 12 7.35 -28.24 -2.25
CA ILE A 12 7.36 -28.26 -0.78
C ILE A 12 5.97 -28.66 -0.28
N PRO A 13 5.85 -29.72 0.55
CA PRO A 13 4.60 -30.08 1.19
C PRO A 13 4.01 -28.90 2.00
N LYS A 14 2.69 -28.72 1.99
CA LYS A 14 2.03 -27.57 2.66
C LYS A 14 2.34 -27.50 4.16
N ASP A 15 2.50 -28.65 4.82
CA ASP A 15 2.88 -28.79 6.23
C ASP A 15 4.31 -28.29 6.51
N GLN A 16 5.20 -28.34 5.52
CA GLN A 16 6.60 -27.90 5.64
C GLN A 16 6.87 -26.54 4.97
N MET A 17 5.87 -25.94 4.34
CA MET A 17 5.99 -24.67 3.62
C MET A 17 6.53 -23.55 4.52
N TYR A 18 6.01 -23.45 5.74
CA TYR A 18 6.48 -22.44 6.69
C TYR A 18 7.94 -22.63 7.11
N PRO A 19 8.35 -23.76 7.71
CA PRO A 19 9.73 -23.94 8.18
C PRO A 19 10.77 -23.96 7.05
N MET A 20 10.43 -24.49 5.89
CA MET A 20 11.39 -24.64 4.78
C MET A 20 11.55 -23.36 3.96
N ARG A 21 10.47 -22.59 3.74
CA ARG A 21 10.48 -21.43 2.84
C ARG A 21 10.11 -20.14 3.54
N LEU A 22 8.88 -20.04 4.06
CA LEU A 22 8.32 -18.76 4.52
C LEU A 22 9.06 -18.16 5.71
N LYS A 23 9.58 -18.99 6.62
CA LYS A 23 10.42 -18.54 7.74
C LYS A 23 11.69 -17.85 7.23
N GLY A 24 12.35 -18.44 6.24
CA GLY A 24 13.53 -17.85 5.61
C GLY A 24 13.22 -16.52 4.92
N ILE A 25 12.06 -16.43 4.24
CA ILE A 25 11.60 -15.18 3.62
C ILE A 25 11.34 -14.10 4.68
N SER A 26 10.68 -14.45 5.79
CA SER A 26 10.41 -13.53 6.91
C SER A 26 11.71 -12.95 7.49
N ILE A 27 12.77 -13.77 7.57
CA ILE A 27 14.11 -13.33 8.00
C ILE A 27 14.74 -12.41 6.95
N CYS A 28 14.62 -12.71 5.65
CA CYS A 28 15.07 -11.81 4.59
C CYS A 28 14.41 -10.43 4.69
N PHE A 29 13.09 -10.39 4.90
CA PHE A 29 12.35 -9.15 5.03
C PHE A 29 12.79 -8.34 6.26
N SER A 30 12.95 -9.01 7.40
CA SER A 30 13.49 -8.39 8.61
C SER A 30 14.89 -7.81 8.41
N MET A 31 15.79 -8.56 7.77
CA MET A 31 17.16 -8.10 7.50
C MET A 31 17.17 -6.89 6.57
N LEU A 32 16.39 -6.93 5.48
CA LEU A 32 16.30 -5.81 4.55
C LEU A 32 15.73 -4.57 5.25
N LYS A 33 14.67 -4.73 6.04
CA LYS A 33 14.10 -3.63 6.83
C LYS A 33 15.14 -3.02 7.77
N ALA A 34 15.89 -3.84 8.50
CA ALA A 34 16.93 -3.37 9.42
C ALA A 34 18.06 -2.62 8.69
N ALA A 35 18.43 -3.07 7.48
CA ALA A 35 19.42 -2.39 6.65
C ALA A 35 18.93 -1.03 6.16
N LEU A 36 17.68 -0.93 5.70
CA LEU A 36 17.10 0.30 5.14
C LEU A 36 16.87 1.37 6.22
N CYS A 37 16.19 1.01 7.31
CA CYS A 37 15.79 2.00 8.31
C CYS A 37 16.84 2.19 9.43
N GLY A 38 17.98 1.48 9.38
CA GLY A 38 19.01 1.49 10.43
C GLY A 38 20.03 2.64 10.37
N ASN A 39 19.99 3.47 9.32
CA ASN A 39 20.95 4.56 9.06
C ASN A 39 22.43 4.13 9.10
N TYR A 40 22.72 2.83 8.90
CA TYR A 40 24.07 2.28 8.93
C TYR A 40 24.89 2.67 7.69
N VAL A 41 24.21 2.90 6.57
CA VAL A 41 24.84 3.09 5.26
C VAL A 41 24.10 4.18 4.48
N ASN A 42 24.85 5.05 3.81
CA ASN A 42 24.28 6.03 2.90
C ASN A 42 24.10 5.41 1.51
N PHE A 43 22.90 4.93 1.21
CA PHE A 43 22.58 4.29 -0.06
C PHE A 43 22.74 5.19 -1.29
N GLY A 44 22.70 6.51 -1.14
CA GLY A 44 22.97 7.44 -2.23
C GLY A 44 24.40 7.33 -2.78
N VAL A 45 25.33 6.88 -1.93
CA VAL A 45 26.75 6.70 -2.28
C VAL A 45 26.97 5.49 -3.17
N PHE A 46 26.14 4.44 -3.06
CA PHE A 46 26.33 3.18 -3.79
C PHE A 46 26.29 3.41 -5.30
N ARG A 47 25.32 4.21 -5.76
CA ARG A 47 25.19 4.60 -7.18
C ARG A 47 26.38 5.41 -7.68
N LEU A 48 27.02 6.22 -6.82
CA LEU A 48 28.19 7.02 -7.21
C LEU A 48 29.43 6.14 -7.46
N TYR A 49 29.52 4.98 -6.81
CA TYR A 49 30.61 4.03 -6.98
C TYR A 49 30.25 2.84 -7.88
N GLY A 50 29.06 2.83 -8.48
CA GLY A 50 28.60 1.72 -9.32
C GLY A 50 28.32 0.43 -8.54
N ASP A 51 28.02 0.53 -7.24
CA ASP A 51 27.64 -0.59 -6.39
C ASP A 51 26.14 -0.91 -6.57
N ASP A 52 25.84 -2.14 -6.96
CA ASP A 52 24.50 -2.64 -7.25
C ASP A 52 23.89 -3.46 -6.10
N ALA A 53 24.51 -3.48 -4.92
CA ALA A 53 24.09 -4.32 -3.80
C ALA A 53 22.68 -4.00 -3.30
N LEU A 54 22.32 -2.71 -3.24
CA LEU A 54 20.97 -2.29 -2.85
C LEU A 54 19.94 -2.74 -3.90
N ASP A 55 20.20 -2.47 -5.18
CA ASP A 55 19.29 -2.83 -6.26
C ASP A 55 19.12 -4.36 -6.33
N SER A 56 20.21 -5.11 -6.18
CA SER A 56 20.20 -6.58 -6.06
C SER A 56 19.39 -7.08 -4.87
N ALA A 57 19.47 -6.42 -3.71
CA ALA A 57 18.69 -6.77 -2.52
C ALA A 57 17.20 -6.50 -2.72
N LEU A 58 16.84 -5.35 -3.31
CA LEU A 58 15.47 -4.96 -3.64
C LEU A 58 14.85 -5.89 -4.70
N HIS A 59 15.60 -6.24 -5.75
CA HIS A 59 15.17 -7.24 -6.74
C HIS A 59 14.99 -8.63 -6.13
N THR A 60 15.86 -9.01 -5.17
CA THR A 60 15.68 -10.26 -4.43
C THR A 60 14.41 -10.22 -3.58
N PHE A 61 14.10 -9.09 -2.93
CA PHE A 61 12.83 -8.90 -2.23
C PHE A 61 11.63 -9.13 -3.15
N VAL A 62 11.60 -8.53 -4.34
CA VAL A 62 10.50 -8.71 -5.30
C VAL A 62 10.34 -10.18 -5.70
N LYS A 63 11.44 -10.88 -5.99
CA LYS A 63 11.40 -12.31 -6.35
C LYS A 63 10.86 -13.16 -5.19
N LEU A 64 11.25 -12.87 -3.95
CA LEU A 64 10.74 -13.55 -2.76
C LEU A 64 9.26 -13.27 -2.56
N LEU A 65 8.81 -12.03 -2.76
CA LEU A 65 7.41 -11.62 -2.65
C LEU A 65 6.53 -12.38 -3.65
N LEU A 66 6.91 -12.40 -4.93
CA LEU A 66 6.19 -13.12 -5.98
C LEU A 66 6.16 -14.63 -5.77
N SER A 67 7.07 -15.16 -4.95
CA SER A 67 7.13 -16.58 -4.62
C SER A 67 6.12 -16.99 -3.53
N ILE A 68 5.46 -16.03 -2.89
CA ILE A 68 4.46 -16.24 -1.86
C ILE A 68 3.06 -16.12 -2.48
N PRO A 69 2.20 -17.16 -2.40
CA PRO A 69 0.78 -17.01 -2.72
C PRO A 69 0.15 -15.94 -1.83
N GLN A 70 -0.62 -15.02 -2.42
CA GLN A 70 -1.24 -13.91 -1.67
C GLN A 70 -2.09 -14.42 -0.49
N SER A 71 -2.80 -15.54 -0.67
CA SER A 71 -3.58 -16.21 0.37
C SER A 71 -2.77 -16.59 1.62
N ASP A 72 -1.48 -16.87 1.47
CA ASP A 72 -0.63 -17.34 2.56
C ASP A 72 -0.06 -16.17 3.38
N LEU A 73 -0.05 -14.96 2.82
CA LEU A 73 0.62 -13.81 3.40
C LEU A 73 0.05 -13.45 4.78
N LEU A 74 -1.28 -13.43 4.92
CA LEU A 74 -1.98 -13.15 6.19
C LEU A 74 -2.16 -14.38 7.08
N VAL A 75 -2.04 -15.60 6.52
CA VAL A 75 -2.19 -16.86 7.27
C VAL A 75 -1.03 -17.07 8.25
N TYR A 76 0.17 -16.61 7.91
CA TYR A 76 1.36 -16.76 8.74
C TYR A 76 1.74 -15.44 9.44
N PRO A 77 1.43 -15.24 10.74
CA PRO A 77 1.58 -13.93 11.41
C PRO A 77 3.00 -13.36 11.40
N LYS A 78 4.01 -14.22 11.50
CA LYS A 78 5.42 -13.78 11.44
C LYS A 78 5.82 -13.28 10.05
N LEU A 79 5.24 -13.88 9.00
CA LEU A 79 5.47 -13.45 7.63
C LEU A 79 4.74 -12.13 7.38
N SER A 80 3.46 -12.04 7.74
CA SER A 80 2.66 -10.81 7.56
C SER A 80 3.33 -9.62 8.25
N GLN A 81 3.70 -9.76 9.52
CA GLN A 81 4.33 -8.68 10.29
C GLN A 81 5.63 -8.21 9.64
N THR A 82 6.51 -9.14 9.24
CA THR A 82 7.80 -8.76 8.63
C THR A 82 7.63 -8.16 7.23
N TYR A 83 6.65 -8.64 6.46
CA TYR A 83 6.32 -8.10 5.14
C TYR A 83 5.74 -6.68 5.22
N TYR A 84 4.68 -6.46 5.99
CA TYR A 84 4.01 -5.15 6.02
C TYR A 84 4.88 -4.07 6.65
N VAL A 85 5.69 -4.40 7.66
CA VAL A 85 6.65 -3.46 8.24
C VAL A 85 7.77 -3.09 7.25
N LEU A 86 8.25 -4.04 6.44
CA LEU A 86 9.20 -3.73 5.37
C LEU A 86 8.54 -2.89 4.27
N LEU A 87 7.32 -3.25 3.86
CA LEU A 87 6.59 -2.56 2.81
C LEU A 87 6.30 -1.10 3.19
N GLU A 88 5.96 -0.84 4.44
CA GLU A 88 5.80 0.52 4.97
C GLU A 88 7.12 1.32 4.86
N CYS A 89 8.26 0.77 5.31
CA CYS A 89 9.56 1.44 5.18
C CYS A 89 9.94 1.70 3.71
N LEU A 90 9.60 0.77 2.80
CA LEU A 90 9.80 0.96 1.36
C LEU A 90 8.90 2.07 0.78
N ALA A 91 7.62 2.11 1.15
CA ALA A 91 6.69 3.13 0.68
C ALA A 91 7.04 4.53 1.23
N GLN A 92 7.58 4.59 2.45
CA GLN A 92 7.98 5.83 3.09
C GLN A 92 9.25 6.43 2.44
N ASP A 93 10.34 5.66 2.39
CA ASP A 93 11.68 6.20 2.05
C ASP A 93 12.18 5.78 0.65
N HIS A 94 11.61 4.72 0.08
CA HIS A 94 12.05 4.12 -1.19
C HIS A 94 10.92 4.06 -2.23
N MET A 95 9.97 4.99 -2.20
CA MET A 95 8.82 5.00 -3.10
C MET A 95 9.23 5.05 -4.59
N ASN A 96 10.37 5.69 -4.91
CA ASN A 96 10.94 5.71 -6.25
C ASN A 96 11.31 4.31 -6.76
N PHE A 97 11.65 3.37 -5.89
CA PHE A 97 11.85 1.98 -6.28
C PHE A 97 10.49 1.30 -6.56
N LEU A 98 9.51 1.47 -5.66
CA LEU A 98 8.18 0.88 -5.82
C LEU A 98 7.49 1.36 -7.12
N SER A 99 7.67 2.62 -7.51
CA SER A 99 7.12 3.17 -8.76
C SER A 99 7.81 2.65 -10.04
N THR A 100 8.93 1.94 -9.93
CA THR A 100 9.62 1.32 -11.08
C THR A 100 9.26 -0.15 -11.26
N LEU A 101 8.50 -0.74 -10.33
CA LEU A 101 8.12 -2.15 -10.38
C LEU A 101 7.25 -2.49 -11.60
N GLU A 102 7.22 -3.76 -11.99
CA GLU A 102 6.27 -4.18 -13.02
C GLU A 102 4.83 -4.05 -12.52
N PRO A 103 3.85 -3.73 -13.39
CA PRO A 103 2.45 -3.52 -13.00
C PRO A 103 1.85 -4.67 -12.20
N ASN A 104 2.18 -5.93 -12.54
CA ASN A 104 1.68 -7.11 -11.84
C ASN A 104 2.22 -7.22 -10.40
N VAL A 105 3.48 -6.82 -10.18
CA VAL A 105 4.08 -6.80 -8.83
C VAL A 105 3.42 -5.72 -7.99
N PHE A 106 3.21 -4.55 -8.58
CA PHE A 106 2.56 -3.44 -7.89
C PHE A 106 1.09 -3.75 -7.58
N LEU A 107 0.38 -4.42 -8.50
CA LEU A 107 -0.98 -4.92 -8.26
C LEU A 107 -1.01 -5.95 -7.11
N TYR A 108 -0.06 -6.88 -7.05
CA TYR A 108 0.07 -7.80 -5.92
C TYR A 108 0.21 -7.03 -4.60
N ILE A 109 1.07 -6.00 -4.56
CA ILE A 109 1.27 -5.15 -3.38
C ILE A 109 -0.05 -4.46 -3.00
N LEU A 110 -0.74 -3.82 -3.93
CA LEU A 110 -2.02 -3.17 -3.67
C LEU A 110 -3.08 -4.14 -3.16
N SER A 111 -3.23 -5.29 -3.80
CA SER A 111 -4.18 -6.32 -3.37
C SER A 111 -3.86 -6.83 -1.96
N SER A 112 -2.57 -7.04 -1.65
CA SER A 112 -2.15 -7.42 -0.29
C SER A 112 -2.51 -6.34 0.74
N ILE A 113 -2.26 -5.06 0.44
CA ILE A 113 -2.65 -3.94 1.31
C ILE A 113 -4.16 -3.95 1.54
N SER A 114 -4.96 -4.13 0.48
CA SER A 114 -6.42 -4.18 0.58
C SER A 114 -6.92 -5.27 1.52
N GLU A 115 -6.32 -6.47 1.47
CA GLU A 115 -6.64 -7.54 2.42
C GLU A 115 -6.14 -7.22 3.84
N GLY A 116 -4.95 -6.63 3.95
CA GLY A 116 -4.33 -6.26 5.22
C GLY A 116 -5.07 -5.14 5.98
N LEU A 117 -5.82 -4.28 5.30
CA LEU A 117 -6.68 -3.28 5.94
C LEU A 117 -7.75 -3.91 6.84
N SER A 118 -8.29 -5.07 6.43
CA SER A 118 -9.28 -5.85 7.18
C SER A 118 -8.65 -6.95 8.06
N ALA A 119 -7.33 -6.92 8.26
CA ALA A 119 -6.65 -7.91 9.09
C ALA A 119 -7.02 -7.77 10.57
N ILE A 120 -7.15 -8.91 11.26
CA ILE A 120 -7.42 -8.97 12.71
C ILE A 120 -6.25 -8.36 13.51
N ASP A 121 -5.01 -8.53 13.03
CA ASP A 121 -3.83 -7.93 13.65
C ASP A 121 -3.81 -6.42 13.42
N THR A 122 -4.03 -5.67 14.49
CA THR A 122 -4.06 -4.20 14.53
C THR A 122 -2.76 -3.57 14.02
N MET A 123 -1.61 -4.23 14.20
CA MET A 123 -0.32 -3.75 13.71
C MET A 123 -0.21 -3.89 12.19
N VAL A 124 -0.72 -4.99 11.63
CA VAL A 124 -0.81 -5.19 10.18
C VAL A 124 -1.71 -4.14 9.54
N CYS A 125 -2.90 -3.95 10.12
CA CYS A 125 -3.86 -2.93 9.69
C CYS A 125 -3.23 -1.53 9.70
N THR A 126 -2.52 -1.17 10.78
CA THR A 126 -1.82 0.12 10.90
C THR A 126 -0.75 0.30 9.84
N GLY A 127 0.11 -0.72 9.62
CA GLY A 127 1.14 -0.68 8.59
C GLY A 127 0.54 -0.58 7.17
N CYS A 128 -0.58 -1.25 6.91
CA CYS A 128 -1.30 -1.14 5.64
C CYS A 128 -1.85 0.28 5.41
N CYS A 129 -2.42 0.92 6.44
CA CYS A 129 -2.93 2.29 6.34
C CYS A 129 -1.80 3.28 6.03
N ALA A 130 -0.67 3.16 6.74
CA ALA A 130 0.50 4.01 6.52
C ALA A 130 1.10 3.80 5.12
N THR A 131 1.28 2.54 4.71
CA THR A 131 1.75 2.17 3.37
C THR A 131 0.84 2.75 2.29
N LEU A 132 -0.47 2.55 2.44
CA LEU A 132 -1.46 3.06 1.50
C LEU A 132 -1.37 4.58 1.40
N ASP A 133 -1.37 5.28 2.54
CA ASP A 133 -1.24 6.74 2.61
C ASP A 133 0.02 7.23 1.85
N HIS A 134 1.17 6.60 2.05
CA HIS A 134 2.40 6.93 1.31
C HIS A 134 2.22 6.76 -0.21
N ILE A 135 1.65 5.64 -0.64
CA ILE A 135 1.40 5.33 -2.06
C ILE A 135 0.45 6.35 -2.70
N VAL A 136 -0.72 6.58 -2.10
CA VAL A 136 -1.74 7.47 -2.67
C VAL A 136 -1.31 8.94 -2.59
N THR A 137 -0.52 9.32 -1.58
CA THR A 137 0.08 10.64 -1.48
C THR A 137 1.11 10.88 -2.57
N TYR A 138 1.99 9.91 -2.81
CA TYR A 138 2.97 9.97 -3.90
C TYR A 138 2.26 10.12 -5.25
N LEU A 139 1.25 9.27 -5.50
CA LEU A 139 0.45 9.32 -6.71
C LEU A 139 -0.21 10.70 -6.93
N PHE A 140 -0.87 11.23 -5.90
CA PHE A 140 -1.51 12.54 -5.97
C PHE A 140 -0.51 13.63 -6.33
N LYS A 141 0.68 13.62 -5.71
CA LYS A 141 1.77 14.56 -6.00
C LYS A 141 2.26 14.40 -7.44
N CYS A 142 2.45 13.18 -7.93
CA CYS A 142 2.88 12.94 -9.32
C CYS A 142 1.85 13.45 -10.33
N LEU A 143 0.56 13.28 -10.07
CA LEU A 143 -0.50 13.78 -10.94
C LEU A 143 -0.62 15.32 -10.90
N HIS A 144 -0.42 15.96 -9.75
CA HIS A 144 -0.55 17.42 -9.60
C HIS A 144 0.73 18.19 -10.00
N GLN A 145 1.92 17.58 -9.89
CA GLN A 145 3.17 18.18 -10.35
C GLN A 145 3.30 18.25 -11.89
N LYS A 146 2.38 17.62 -12.63
CA LYS A 146 2.22 17.70 -14.10
C LYS A 146 2.16 19.13 -14.66
N SER A 147 1.87 20.14 -13.83
CA SER A 147 1.85 21.54 -14.28
C SER A 147 3.26 22.14 -14.53
N LYS A 148 4.36 21.51 -14.08
CA LYS A 148 5.71 22.14 -14.14
C LYS A 148 6.87 21.33 -14.73
N LYS A 149 6.77 20.01 -14.93
CA LYS A 149 7.84 19.18 -15.56
C LYS A 149 7.22 18.24 -16.61
N GLY A 150 7.90 18.11 -17.76
CA GLY A 150 7.39 17.51 -18.99
C GLY A 150 6.81 16.10 -18.87
N THR A 151 5.92 15.77 -19.82
CA THR A 151 5.01 14.61 -19.86
C THR A 151 5.66 13.23 -20.02
N VAL A 152 6.96 13.14 -20.31
CA VAL A 152 7.60 11.90 -20.81
C VAL A 152 7.99 10.91 -19.70
N ASP A 153 8.21 11.36 -18.46
CA ASP A 153 8.72 10.50 -17.37
C ASP A 153 7.59 9.76 -16.59
N LEU A 154 6.35 10.25 -16.70
CA LEU A 154 5.19 9.73 -15.94
C LEU A 154 4.54 8.48 -16.55
N GLU A 155 4.70 8.23 -17.85
CA GLU A 155 4.16 7.01 -18.47
C GLU A 155 4.99 5.76 -18.11
N SER A 156 6.24 5.98 -17.68
CA SER A 156 7.11 4.93 -17.14
C SER A 156 6.74 4.54 -15.71
N ASP A 157 6.06 5.42 -14.96
CA ASP A 157 5.69 5.16 -13.57
C ASP A 157 4.67 4.00 -13.49
N ALA A 158 5.07 2.92 -12.83
CA ALA A 158 4.29 1.70 -12.65
C ALA A 158 2.91 1.98 -12.07
N LEU A 159 2.81 2.99 -11.20
CA LEU A 159 1.61 3.37 -10.49
C LEU A 159 0.58 3.98 -11.44
N VAL A 160 1.04 4.84 -12.36
CA VAL A 160 0.20 5.40 -13.44
C VAL A 160 -0.21 4.30 -14.41
N ARG A 161 0.69 3.36 -14.73
CA ARG A 161 0.36 2.21 -15.58
C ARG A 161 -0.70 1.31 -14.93
N VAL A 162 -0.57 0.97 -13.65
CA VAL A 162 -1.58 0.19 -12.92
C VAL A 162 -2.93 0.91 -12.90
N MET A 163 -2.96 2.23 -12.70
CA MET A 163 -4.22 2.98 -12.79
C MET A 163 -4.87 2.93 -14.17
N LYS A 164 -4.08 2.91 -15.26
CA LYS A 164 -4.63 2.73 -16.62
C LYS A 164 -5.19 1.31 -16.83
N HIS A 165 -4.55 0.28 -16.27
CA HIS A 165 -4.95 -1.12 -16.47
C HIS A 165 -6.07 -1.57 -15.51
N GLN A 166 -6.08 -1.09 -14.27
CA GLN A 166 -7.04 -1.43 -13.23
C GLN A 166 -7.49 -0.17 -12.46
N PRO A 167 -8.27 0.73 -13.08
CA PRO A 167 -8.70 1.97 -12.44
C PRO A 167 -9.57 1.76 -11.19
N SER A 168 -10.25 0.60 -11.09
CA SER A 168 -11.13 0.29 -9.97
C SER A 168 -10.40 -0.02 -8.66
N ILE A 169 -9.08 -0.26 -8.66
CA ILE A 169 -8.38 -0.71 -7.44
C ILE A 169 -8.40 0.36 -6.34
N LEU A 170 -8.20 1.63 -6.71
CA LEU A 170 -8.26 2.73 -5.74
C LEU A 170 -9.69 3.02 -5.27
N GLN A 171 -10.67 2.82 -6.17
CA GLN A 171 -12.09 2.91 -5.83
C GLN A 171 -12.48 1.84 -4.81
N GLN A 172 -12.04 0.59 -5.03
CA GLN A 172 -12.22 -0.52 -4.10
C GLN A 172 -11.56 -0.22 -2.75
N MET A 173 -10.32 0.27 -2.74
CA MET A 173 -9.65 0.66 -1.49
C MET A 173 -10.38 1.77 -0.74
N LEU A 174 -10.87 2.80 -1.45
CA LEU A 174 -11.69 3.86 -0.84
C LEU A 174 -12.97 3.29 -0.21
N ALA A 175 -13.68 2.43 -0.94
CA ALA A 175 -14.88 1.77 -0.44
C ALA A 175 -14.57 0.90 0.79
N THR A 176 -13.48 0.12 0.77
CA THR A 176 -13.04 -0.70 1.91
C THR A 176 -12.73 0.16 3.13
N VAL A 177 -11.92 1.22 2.99
CA VAL A 177 -11.57 2.12 4.11
C VAL A 177 -12.81 2.76 4.71
N LEU A 178 -13.72 3.28 3.88
CA LEU A 178 -14.97 3.88 4.36
C LEU A 178 -15.88 2.86 5.05
N ASN A 179 -16.02 1.65 4.49
CA ASN A 179 -16.82 0.61 5.10
C ASN A 179 -16.29 0.20 6.47
N ILE A 180 -14.97 0.03 6.61
CA ILE A 180 -14.33 -0.28 7.89
C ILE A 180 -14.60 0.84 8.91
N ILE A 181 -14.42 2.11 8.52
CA ILE A 181 -14.64 3.25 9.43
C ILE A 181 -16.11 3.37 9.86
N MET A 182 -17.05 3.15 8.95
CA MET A 182 -18.47 3.43 9.18
C MET A 182 -19.24 2.26 9.80
N PHE A 183 -18.86 1.01 9.49
CA PHE A 183 -19.69 -0.16 9.78
C PHE A 183 -18.98 -1.23 10.60
N GLU A 184 -17.66 -1.15 10.79
CA GLU A 184 -16.91 -2.09 11.62
C GLU A 184 -16.47 -1.45 12.95
N ASP A 185 -16.09 -2.29 13.92
CA ASP A 185 -15.43 -1.86 15.15
C ASP A 185 -13.99 -1.41 14.85
N CYS A 186 -13.86 -0.28 14.16
CA CYS A 186 -12.59 0.27 13.73
C CYS A 186 -11.77 0.77 14.93
N ARG A 187 -10.85 -0.07 15.42
CA ARG A 187 -9.93 0.28 16.51
C ARG A 187 -8.82 1.25 16.09
N ASN A 188 -8.56 1.34 14.78
CA ASN A 188 -7.45 2.09 14.18
C ASN A 188 -7.91 3.35 13.43
N GLN A 189 -8.92 4.07 13.94
CA GLN A 189 -9.54 5.22 13.25
C GLN A 189 -8.50 6.25 12.79
N TRP A 190 -7.53 6.58 13.65
CA TRP A 190 -6.44 7.50 13.31
C TRP A 190 -5.64 7.02 12.10
N SER A 191 -5.16 5.79 12.11
CA SER A 191 -4.40 5.22 10.99
C SER A 191 -5.25 5.15 9.72
N MET A 192 -6.49 4.69 9.83
CA MET A 192 -7.45 4.53 8.72
C MET A 192 -7.86 5.86 8.08
N SER A 193 -7.87 6.97 8.84
CA SER A 193 -8.18 8.29 8.31
C SER A 193 -7.08 8.84 7.38
N ARG A 194 -5.82 8.47 7.61
CA ARG A 194 -4.66 9.01 6.85
C ARG A 194 -4.76 8.84 5.33
N PRO A 195 -5.06 7.64 4.79
CA PRO A 195 -5.20 7.46 3.34
C PRO A 195 -6.51 8.04 2.77
N LEU A 196 -7.49 8.40 3.61
CA LEU A 196 -8.84 8.73 3.16
C LEU A 196 -8.88 9.97 2.27
N LEU A 197 -8.29 11.09 2.69
CA LEU A 197 -8.30 12.31 1.90
C LEU A 197 -7.62 12.12 0.53
N PRO A 198 -6.38 11.60 0.42
CA PRO A 198 -5.80 11.35 -0.89
C PRO A 198 -6.63 10.40 -1.76
N LEU A 199 -7.24 9.36 -1.18
CA LEU A 199 -8.13 8.45 -1.91
C LEU A 199 -9.37 9.15 -2.45
N ILE A 200 -10.01 10.03 -1.66
CA ILE A 200 -11.16 10.84 -2.08
C ILE A 200 -10.74 11.77 -3.23
N LEU A 201 -9.63 12.50 -3.07
CA LEU A 201 -9.17 13.44 -4.09
C LEU A 201 -8.78 12.74 -5.40
N LEU A 202 -8.23 11.53 -5.34
CA LEU A 202 -7.92 10.71 -6.51
C LEU A 202 -9.16 10.10 -7.18
N ASN A 203 -10.29 9.98 -6.46
CA ASN A 203 -11.51 9.30 -6.91
C ASN A 203 -12.77 10.16 -6.70
N ASN A 204 -12.69 11.48 -6.91
CA ASN A 204 -13.75 12.42 -6.51
C ASN A 204 -15.14 12.06 -7.08
N GLU A 205 -15.21 11.70 -8.36
CA GLU A 205 -16.47 11.28 -9.01
C GLU A 205 -17.05 10.00 -8.35
N TYR A 206 -16.20 9.00 -8.14
CA TYR A 206 -16.60 7.75 -7.50
C TYR A 206 -17.00 7.95 -6.03
N PHE A 207 -16.31 8.83 -5.30
CA PHE A 207 -16.69 9.18 -3.92
C PHE A 207 -18.10 9.78 -3.86
N GLY A 208 -18.47 10.64 -4.83
CA GLY A 208 -19.84 11.15 -4.96
C GLY A 208 -20.87 10.03 -5.16
N GLN A 209 -20.57 9.05 -6.02
CA GLN A 209 -21.43 7.88 -6.25
C GLN A 209 -21.56 7.02 -4.98
N LEU A 210 -20.43 6.74 -4.32
CA LEU A 210 -20.37 5.96 -3.09
C LEU A 210 -21.16 6.62 -1.95
N ARG A 211 -21.05 7.94 -1.80
CA ARG A 211 -21.85 8.73 -0.85
C ARG A 211 -23.35 8.52 -1.08
N GLN A 212 -23.81 8.67 -2.32
CA GLN A 212 -25.24 8.50 -2.64
C GLN A 212 -25.72 7.08 -2.38
N GLN A 213 -24.90 6.09 -2.73
CA GLN A 213 -25.17 4.68 -2.44
C GLN A 213 -25.33 4.44 -0.94
N ILE A 214 -24.37 4.90 -0.11
CA ILE A 214 -24.39 4.71 1.34
C ILE A 214 -25.61 5.40 1.97
N ILE A 215 -25.93 6.63 1.55
CA ILE A 215 -27.11 7.36 2.04
C ILE A 215 -28.40 6.61 1.70
N SER A 216 -28.54 6.16 0.45
CA SER A 216 -29.75 5.45 -0.01
C SER A 216 -30.02 4.14 0.73
N GLN A 217 -28.97 3.52 1.27
CA GLN A 217 -29.06 2.29 2.06
C GLN A 217 -29.46 2.54 3.52
N GLN A 218 -29.44 3.79 4.00
CA GLN A 218 -29.89 4.12 5.35
C GLN A 218 -31.42 4.21 5.43
N ALA A 219 -31.96 3.99 6.63
CA ALA A 219 -33.37 4.22 6.93
C ALA A 219 -33.77 5.68 6.62
N PRO A 220 -34.98 5.95 6.10
CA PRO A 220 -35.36 7.28 5.58
C PRO A 220 -35.14 8.45 6.55
N ASP A 221 -35.34 8.21 7.84
CA ASP A 221 -35.14 9.18 8.92
C ASP A 221 -33.66 9.52 9.16
N LYS A 222 -32.73 8.62 8.83
CA LYS A 222 -31.28 8.80 8.99
C LYS A 222 -30.58 9.36 7.75
N GLN A 223 -31.23 9.32 6.58
CA GLN A 223 -30.62 9.75 5.32
C GLN A 223 -30.17 11.22 5.36
N GLY A 224 -30.99 12.11 5.92
CA GLY A 224 -30.66 13.53 6.05
C GLY A 224 -29.42 13.78 6.92
N ALA A 225 -29.33 13.11 8.07
CA ALA A 225 -28.18 13.23 8.96
C ALA A 225 -26.88 12.67 8.32
N MET A 226 -26.97 11.51 7.66
CA MET A 226 -25.84 10.93 6.93
C MET A 226 -25.35 11.84 5.81
N ALA A 227 -26.27 12.46 5.07
CA ALA A 227 -25.92 13.41 4.02
C ALA A 227 -25.13 14.62 4.57
N GLN A 228 -25.57 15.16 5.71
CA GLN A 228 -24.89 16.27 6.39
C GLN A 228 -23.48 15.88 6.86
N TRP A 229 -23.28 14.69 7.42
CA TRP A 229 -21.93 14.26 7.84
C TRP A 229 -20.96 14.17 6.68
N PHE A 230 -21.40 13.70 5.52
CA PHE A 230 -20.57 13.71 4.31
C PHE A 230 -20.27 15.12 3.80
N ASP A 231 -21.20 16.07 3.94
CA ASP A 231 -20.95 17.48 3.60
C ASP A 231 -19.92 18.08 4.55
N SER A 232 -20.08 17.87 5.87
CA SER A 232 -19.13 18.34 6.89
C SER A 232 -17.74 17.72 6.74
N LEU A 233 -17.64 16.45 6.31
CA LEU A 233 -16.37 15.77 6.08
C LEU A 233 -15.49 16.51 5.06
N MET A 234 -16.10 17.14 4.06
CA MET A 234 -15.40 17.84 2.97
C MET A 234 -15.49 19.37 3.09
N GLU A 235 -16.13 19.89 4.13
CA GLU A 235 -16.32 21.32 4.32
C GLU A 235 -14.98 22.02 4.56
N GLY A 236 -14.68 23.03 3.75
CA GLY A 236 -13.43 23.79 3.85
C GLY A 236 -12.17 23.04 3.37
N ILE A 237 -12.31 21.81 2.86
CA ILE A 237 -11.19 21.03 2.34
C ILE A 237 -10.83 21.48 0.93
N GLU A 238 -9.64 22.05 0.79
CA GLU A 238 -9.05 22.36 -0.52
C GLU A 238 -8.51 21.07 -1.19
N PRO A 239 -8.43 21.02 -2.54
CA PRO A 239 -7.91 19.86 -3.27
C PRO A 239 -6.37 19.77 -3.17
N ASN A 240 -5.85 19.65 -1.95
CA ASN A 240 -4.44 19.49 -1.65
C ASN A 240 -4.26 18.65 -0.38
N LEU A 241 -3.04 18.17 -0.17
CA LEU A 241 -2.69 17.27 0.94
C LEU A 241 -1.95 18.00 2.08
N LEU A 242 -2.25 19.28 2.30
CA LEU A 242 -1.69 20.04 3.41
C LEU A 242 -2.16 19.45 4.75
N THR A 243 -1.33 19.53 5.78
CA THR A 243 -1.61 18.98 7.11
C THR A 243 -2.91 19.49 7.71
N LYS A 244 -3.31 20.74 7.42
CA LYS A 244 -4.58 21.32 7.89
C LYS A 244 -5.84 20.60 7.36
N ASN A 245 -5.72 19.92 6.22
CA ASN A 245 -6.84 19.22 5.57
C ASN A 245 -6.88 17.72 5.93
N ARG A 246 -5.81 17.19 6.54
CA ARG A 246 -5.63 15.76 6.83
C ARG A 246 -6.06 15.39 8.23
#